data_AF-A0A350MNN9-F1
#
_entry.id   AF-A0A350MNN9-F1
#
_cell.length_a   1.000
_cell.length_b   1.000
_cell.length_c   1.000
_cell.angle_alpha   90.00
_cell.angle_beta   90.00
_cell.angle_gamma   90.00
#
_symmetry.space_group_name_H-M   'P 1'
#
loop_
_entity.id
_entity.type
_entity.pdbx_description
1 polymer ?
#
loop_
_entity_poly.entity_id
_entity_poly.type
_entity_poly.pdbx_seq_one_letter_code
_entity_poly.pdbx_strand_id
1 'polypeptide(L)'
;MKMKNLKFKSPNMKNREHVFYCAFSLIVMISALSGTILKAAEITTIDKVITITRELPSFYGVEAGGIFNVMINIGQSQEVKIEVDENQVENVITEVVNDILYIKGDKLKNSAVNVYITIPELRYLKASGAVTFKVNGMNRVKEMKLIASGAANVDMNGEIDHFLTDISGAADVKVNGKAVWHKSELSGAGSLKASELETDTLIIFLSGAAEAIVNVKDMAVVEQSGAAHIKYTQKPPVLTNVVPPSAQTKIDSNNNGIVNLGGDSVVVDLGKVKIKVDEDEGVSTIKIGKQELIVDEDGNVHLKKEKKPHRFEGHWGGFDLSLNGYLNSDWNMDFGGANRYLDLNMPKSVGVHLNAYEQNIKISHSGNFGFITGLGIEWHNYRFDQGVYLDEKAHELNGYLVDGVKIKKNKLMIRYLTVPVLFEFQHDGDSKLESYHFTAGLLLGARIGSHTKTVYAEQLKEYQLIDPATGEIWKTMISPRQETEKVHDDFNLNPFKADVMVRVGWGYINLFGTYSLTTLFRNNRGPELYPFSVGLTLIGW
;
A
#
# COMPACT_ATOMS: atom_id res chain seq x y z
N MET A 1 0.28 19.03 80.45
CA MET A 1 0.52 18.01 81.49
C MET A 1 0.32 16.64 80.86
N LYS A 2 1.37 15.80 80.81
CA LYS A 2 1.35 14.42 80.29
C LYS A 2 0.37 13.54 81.07
N MET A 3 -0.14 12.50 80.41
CA MET A 3 -0.66 11.19 80.88
C MET A 3 -1.97 10.86 80.13
N LYS A 4 -2.26 9.66 79.65
CA LYS A 4 -1.81 8.31 80.03
C LYS A 4 -2.17 7.33 78.90
N ASN A 5 -1.32 6.32 78.73
CA ASN A 5 -1.63 5.07 78.05
C ASN A 5 -2.79 4.33 78.74
N LEU A 6 -3.62 3.63 77.97
CA LEU A 6 -4.29 2.41 78.42
C LEU A 6 -4.20 1.34 77.33
N LYS A 7 -3.98 0.11 77.81
CA LYS A 7 -3.40 -1.04 77.12
C LYS A 7 -4.36 -2.22 77.32
N PHE A 8 -4.34 -3.15 76.38
CA PHE A 8 -4.83 -4.55 76.44
C PHE A 8 -6.35 -4.83 76.38
N LYS A 9 -6.78 -5.64 75.39
CA LYS A 9 -6.86 -7.11 75.54
C LYS A 9 -7.22 -7.81 74.21
N SER A 10 -6.43 -8.83 73.87
CA SER A 10 -6.82 -9.95 73.01
C SER A 10 -7.63 -10.97 73.85
N PRO A 11 -8.63 -11.62 73.24
CA PRO A 11 -8.62 -13.08 73.13
C PRO A 11 -9.23 -13.53 71.78
N ASN A 12 -9.13 -14.76 71.30
CA ASN A 12 -8.25 -15.91 71.48
C ASN A 12 -8.73 -16.88 70.37
N MET A 13 -7.81 -17.56 69.72
CA MET A 13 -8.11 -18.51 68.65
C MET A 13 -8.83 -19.75 69.18
N LYS A 14 -9.81 -20.25 68.43
CA LYS A 14 -10.11 -21.69 68.35
C LYS A 14 -10.37 -22.06 66.89
N ASN A 15 -9.38 -22.76 66.30
CA ASN A 15 -9.47 -24.02 65.55
C ASN A 15 -10.88 -24.50 65.17
N ARG A 16 -11.14 -25.10 64.00
CA ARG A 16 -10.30 -25.67 62.94
C ARG A 16 -11.27 -26.11 61.82
N GLU A 17 -10.75 -26.14 60.60
CA GLU A 17 -11.09 -27.12 59.55
C GLU A 17 -12.49 -27.08 58.92
N HIS A 18 -12.68 -26.16 57.98
CA HIS A 18 -13.16 -26.49 56.63
C HIS A 18 -12.38 -25.64 55.62
N VAL A 19 -11.10 -25.98 55.48
CA VAL A 19 -10.32 -25.67 54.28
C VAL A 19 -10.65 -26.76 53.26
N PHE A 20 -10.58 -26.40 51.98
CA PHE A 20 -10.80 -27.24 50.79
C PHE A 20 -12.26 -27.39 50.38
N TYR A 21 -12.81 -26.34 49.75
CA TYR A 21 -13.44 -26.38 48.42
C TYR A 21 -14.04 -25.01 47.98
N CYS A 22 -14.03 -23.97 48.82
CA CYS A 22 -14.57 -22.64 48.49
C CYS A 22 -13.53 -21.55 48.14
N ALA A 23 -12.27 -21.92 47.87
CA ALA A 23 -11.19 -20.96 47.55
C ALA A 23 -10.81 -20.91 46.05
N PHE A 24 -11.61 -21.52 45.16
CA PHE A 24 -11.30 -21.51 43.72
C PHE A 24 -12.46 -21.10 42.78
N SER A 25 -13.56 -20.56 43.29
CA SER A 25 -14.63 -20.02 42.43
C SER A 25 -15.27 -18.71 42.89
N LEU A 26 -14.61 -17.95 43.76
CA LEU A 26 -15.14 -16.67 44.29
C LEU A 26 -14.17 -15.47 44.18
N ILE A 27 -13.16 -15.55 43.30
CA ILE A 27 -12.24 -14.44 42.97
C ILE A 27 -12.38 -13.94 41.51
N VAL A 28 -13.28 -14.53 40.71
CA VAL A 28 -13.48 -14.14 39.29
C VAL A 28 -14.77 -13.34 39.06
N MET A 29 -15.54 -12.99 40.10
CA MET A 29 -16.86 -12.35 39.91
C MET A 29 -17.17 -11.15 40.84
N ILE A 30 -16.17 -10.38 41.30
CA ILE A 30 -16.37 -9.05 41.92
C ILE A 30 -15.23 -8.08 41.53
N SER A 31 -14.98 -7.90 40.23
CA SER A 31 -14.15 -6.80 39.71
C SER A 31 -14.76 -6.08 38.51
N ALA A 32 -16.00 -6.41 38.15
CA ALA A 32 -16.71 -5.82 37.04
C ALA A 32 -17.94 -5.06 37.53
N LEU A 33 -17.80 -4.08 38.44
CA LEU A 33 -18.85 -3.06 38.71
C LEU A 33 -18.38 -1.94 39.66
N SER A 34 -17.25 -1.28 39.36
CA SER A 34 -16.90 0.01 39.99
C SER A 34 -15.70 0.62 39.28
N GLY A 35 -15.95 1.24 38.13
CA GLY A 35 -14.88 1.73 37.27
C GLY A 35 -15.31 2.80 36.29
N THR A 36 -16.10 3.79 36.72
CA THR A 36 -16.06 5.13 36.12
C THR A 36 -16.43 6.20 37.14
N ILE A 37 -15.76 7.34 36.99
CA ILE A 37 -15.99 8.64 37.65
C ILE A 37 -15.31 8.82 39.02
N LEU A 38 -14.02 9.17 39.03
CA LEU A 38 -13.53 10.52 39.35
C LEU A 38 -11.99 10.54 39.42
N LYS A 39 -11.34 10.99 38.34
CA LYS A 39 -10.26 11.98 38.40
C LYS A 39 -10.02 12.53 37.00
N ALA A 40 -10.72 13.62 36.71
CA ALA A 40 -10.16 14.68 35.90
C ALA A 40 -8.92 15.20 36.63
N ALA A 41 -7.78 14.79 36.14
CA ALA A 41 -6.55 15.56 36.05
C ALA A 41 -5.73 14.80 35.02
N GLU A 42 -6.11 14.92 33.74
CA GLU A 42 -5.07 14.99 32.73
C GLU A 42 -4.20 16.16 33.18
N ILE A 43 -3.13 15.83 33.88
CA ILE A 43 -1.94 16.63 33.82
C ILE A 43 -1.63 16.58 32.33
N THR A 44 -2.02 17.63 31.61
CA THR A 44 -1.26 18.10 30.46
C THR A 44 0.16 18.23 30.99
N THR A 45 0.90 17.13 31.00
CA THR A 45 2.34 17.19 30.95
C THR A 45 2.54 17.91 29.65
N ILE A 46 2.87 19.19 29.74
CA ILE A 46 3.57 19.87 28.66
C ILE A 46 4.65 18.87 28.30
N ASP A 47 4.58 18.25 27.12
CA ASP A 47 5.60 17.33 26.64
C ASP A 47 6.86 18.18 26.56
N LYS A 48 7.62 18.14 27.66
CA LYS A 48 8.80 18.95 27.84
C LYS A 48 9.86 18.23 27.05
N VAL A 49 10.12 18.76 25.86
CA VAL A 49 11.23 18.33 25.04
C VAL A 49 12.53 18.64 25.79
N ILE A 50 13.34 17.62 26.00
CA ILE A 50 14.66 17.75 26.64
C ILE A 50 15.74 17.27 25.68
N THR A 51 16.93 17.85 25.80
CA THR A 51 18.11 17.43 25.04
C THR A 51 19.06 16.69 25.97
N ILE A 52 19.44 15.47 25.59
CA ILE A 52 20.34 14.60 26.36
C ILE A 52 21.56 14.28 25.51
N THR A 53 22.75 14.47 26.07
CA THR A 53 24.01 14.02 25.47
C THR A 53 24.27 12.56 25.85
N ARG A 54 24.65 11.73 24.89
CA ARG A 54 25.05 10.34 25.09
C ARG A 54 26.56 10.20 24.93
N GLU A 55 27.21 9.71 25.98
CA GLU A 55 28.60 9.27 25.93
C GLU A 55 28.65 7.86 25.32
N LEU A 56 29.23 7.74 24.14
CA LEU A 56 29.25 6.50 23.35
C LEU A 56 30.69 6.22 22.88
N PRO A 57 31.06 4.95 22.68
CA PRO A 57 32.32 4.60 22.01
C PRO A 57 32.42 5.27 20.63
N SER A 58 33.64 5.39 20.09
CA SER A 58 33.84 5.95 18.74
C SER A 58 33.09 5.13 17.68
N PHE A 59 32.50 5.80 16.69
CA PHE A 59 31.86 5.14 15.54
C PHE A 59 32.04 5.96 14.27
N TYR A 60 31.95 5.30 13.12
CA TYR A 60 31.97 5.93 11.79
C TYR A 60 30.74 5.56 10.94
N GLY A 61 29.82 4.76 11.49
CA GLY A 61 28.58 4.34 10.85
C GLY A 61 27.36 4.65 11.70
N VAL A 62 26.21 4.91 11.06
CA VAL A 62 24.93 5.14 11.75
C VAL A 62 23.82 4.31 11.10
N GLU A 63 23.14 3.51 11.91
CA GLU A 63 21.94 2.76 11.55
C GLU A 63 20.75 3.24 12.39
N ALA A 64 19.69 3.71 11.75
CA ALA A 64 18.48 4.15 12.43
C ALA A 64 17.25 3.36 11.94
N GLY A 65 16.47 2.84 12.90
CA GLY A 65 15.28 2.03 12.68
C GLY A 65 14.07 2.57 13.44
N GLY A 66 13.02 3.02 12.73
CA GLY A 66 11.81 3.58 13.33
C GLY A 66 11.40 4.92 12.71
N ILE A 67 11.06 5.90 13.56
CA ILE A 67 10.66 7.26 13.16
C ILE A 67 11.63 8.27 13.78
N PHE A 68 12.67 8.64 13.02
CA PHE A 68 13.76 9.49 13.50
C PHE A 68 14.14 10.56 12.48
N ASN A 69 14.48 11.74 12.96
CA ASN A 69 15.14 12.79 12.17
C ASN A 69 16.59 12.90 12.67
N VAL A 70 17.54 12.41 11.87
CA VAL A 70 18.95 12.36 12.26
C VAL A 70 19.76 13.37 11.45
N MET A 71 20.32 14.35 12.13
CA MET A 71 21.21 15.37 11.58
C MET A 71 22.66 15.01 11.90
N ILE A 72 23.48 14.81 10.88
CA ILE A 72 24.88 14.42 11.00
C ILE A 72 25.76 15.56 10.47
N ASN A 73 26.69 16.02 11.30
CA ASN A 73 27.69 17.02 10.95
C ASN A 73 29.08 16.40 11.08
N ILE A 74 29.97 16.70 10.13
CA ILE A 74 31.36 16.25 10.21
C ILE A 74 32.18 17.25 11.03
N GLY A 75 32.85 16.77 12.09
CA GLY A 75 33.59 17.61 13.03
C GLY A 75 34.61 16.83 13.88
N GLN A 76 35.59 17.52 14.47
CA GLN A 76 36.74 16.88 15.12
C GLN A 76 36.41 16.06 16.38
N SER A 77 35.32 16.41 17.08
CA SER A 77 34.93 15.75 18.32
C SER A 77 33.61 15.02 18.14
N GLN A 78 33.58 13.74 18.53
CA GLN A 78 32.34 12.97 18.53
C GLN A 78 31.37 13.51 19.57
N GLU A 79 30.11 13.75 19.18
CA GLU A 79 29.04 14.14 20.09
C GLU A 79 27.70 13.60 19.58
N VAL A 80 26.88 13.02 20.47
CA VAL A 80 25.53 12.56 20.15
C VAL A 80 24.54 13.21 21.11
N LYS A 81 23.61 13.99 20.57
CA LYS A 81 22.52 14.65 21.31
C LYS A 81 21.18 14.15 20.80
N ILE A 82 20.30 13.79 21.73
CA ILE A 82 18.94 13.34 21.43
C ILE A 82 17.98 14.35 22.02
N GLU A 83 17.10 14.88 21.18
CA GLU A 83 16.00 15.76 21.56
C GLU A 83 14.70 14.97 21.49
N VAL A 84 14.11 14.74 22.65
CA VAL A 84 12.95 13.85 22.84
C VAL A 84 12.11 14.33 24.01
N ASP A 85 10.82 14.00 24.01
CA ASP A 85 9.94 14.24 25.16
C ASP A 85 10.50 13.54 26.40
N GLU A 86 10.52 14.24 27.54
CA GLU A 86 11.07 13.74 28.82
C GLU A 86 10.51 12.35 29.21
N ASN A 87 9.26 12.07 28.83
CA ASN A 87 8.59 10.79 29.10
C ASN A 87 8.94 9.66 28.11
N GLN A 88 9.67 9.94 27.02
CA GLN A 88 10.06 8.98 25.97
C GLN A 88 11.57 8.70 25.94
N VAL A 89 12.37 9.30 26.81
CA VAL A 89 13.84 9.15 26.82
C VAL A 89 14.30 7.70 26.91
N GLU A 90 13.67 6.91 27.77
CA GLU A 90 14.03 5.50 28.00
C GLU A 90 13.65 4.60 26.81
N ASN A 91 12.79 5.09 25.92
CA ASN A 91 12.31 4.37 24.74
C ASN A 91 13.24 4.53 23.52
N VAL A 92 14.24 5.43 23.61
CA VAL A 92 15.26 5.63 22.57
C VAL A 92 16.53 4.91 22.97
N ILE A 93 16.81 3.78 22.31
CA ILE A 93 17.96 2.94 22.54
C ILE A 93 19.08 3.36 21.57
N THR A 94 20.24 3.71 22.13
CA THR A 94 21.47 4.01 21.40
C THR A 94 22.59 3.10 21.84
N GLU A 95 23.16 2.33 20.92
CA GLU A 95 24.23 1.38 21.19
C GLU A 95 25.25 1.39 20.05
N VAL A 96 26.54 1.33 20.38
CA VAL A 96 27.60 1.18 19.37
C VAL A 96 28.07 -0.27 19.34
N VAL A 97 27.89 -0.93 18.19
CA VAL A 97 28.37 -2.30 17.96
C VAL A 97 29.14 -2.32 16.65
N ASN A 98 30.38 -2.82 16.69
CA ASN A 98 31.30 -2.86 15.53
C ASN A 98 31.47 -1.48 14.87
N ASP A 99 31.69 -0.43 15.66
CA ASP A 99 31.88 0.96 15.21
C ASP A 99 30.68 1.55 14.43
N ILE A 100 29.49 0.96 14.58
CA ILE A 100 28.22 1.46 14.04
C ILE A 100 27.32 1.84 15.22
N LEU A 101 26.81 3.07 15.21
CA LEU A 101 25.77 3.53 16.13
C LEU A 101 24.40 3.03 15.66
N TYR A 102 23.75 2.21 16.47
CA TYR A 102 22.37 1.77 16.30
C TYR A 102 21.42 2.67 17.09
N ILE A 103 20.44 3.25 16.41
CA ILE A 103 19.37 4.07 16.99
C ILE A 103 18.05 3.34 16.74
N LYS A 104 17.41 2.89 17.82
CA LYS A 104 16.14 2.16 17.76
C LYS A 104 15.13 2.77 18.72
N GLY A 105 13.87 2.83 18.28
CA GLY A 105 12.74 3.22 19.11
C GLY A 105 11.94 2.00 19.54
N ASP A 106 11.75 1.79 20.85
CA ASP A 106 10.80 0.80 21.38
C ASP A 106 9.55 1.52 21.89
N LYS A 107 8.36 1.17 21.38
CA LYS A 107 7.06 1.76 21.80
C LYS A 107 7.00 3.29 21.77
N LEU A 108 7.73 3.95 20.88
CA LEU A 108 7.61 5.39 20.68
C LEU A 108 6.18 5.76 20.27
N LYS A 109 5.63 6.80 20.90
CA LYS A 109 4.40 7.45 20.41
C LYS A 109 4.67 8.09 19.04
N ASN A 110 3.61 8.47 18.31
CA ASN A 110 3.65 9.02 16.94
C ASN A 110 4.37 10.39 16.77
N SER A 111 5.42 10.69 17.54
CA SER A 111 6.28 11.86 17.41
C SER A 111 7.65 11.45 16.87
N ALA A 112 8.13 12.15 15.83
CA ALA A 112 9.47 11.96 15.29
C ALA A 112 10.51 12.50 16.28
N VAL A 113 11.52 11.70 16.62
CA VAL A 113 12.59 12.07 17.55
C VAL A 113 13.76 12.68 16.76
N ASN A 114 14.28 13.82 17.23
CA ASN A 114 15.44 14.47 16.62
C ASN A 114 16.74 13.96 17.26
N VAL A 115 17.71 13.57 16.43
CA VAL A 115 19.04 13.14 16.86
C VAL A 115 20.08 13.96 16.12
N TYR A 116 20.99 14.57 16.87
CA TYR A 116 22.11 15.35 16.34
C TYR A 116 23.40 14.58 16.62
N ILE A 117 24.16 14.31 15.56
CA ILE A 117 25.41 13.55 15.61
C ILE A 117 26.51 14.42 15.02
N THR A 118 27.62 14.55 15.74
CA THR A 118 28.87 15.07 15.22
C THR A 118 29.89 13.94 15.25
N ILE A 119 30.56 13.67 14.13
CA ILE A 119 31.60 12.63 14.02
C ILE A 119 32.74 13.08 13.09
N PRO A 120 33.97 12.60 13.29
CA PRO A 120 35.11 12.97 12.43
C PRO A 120 35.00 12.47 10.99
N GLU A 121 34.39 11.30 10.79
CA GLU A 121 34.27 10.66 9.49
C GLU A 121 33.03 9.75 9.46
N LEU A 122 32.31 9.74 8.33
CA LEU A 122 31.15 8.90 8.10
C LEU A 122 31.41 7.98 6.90
N ARG A 123 31.30 6.66 7.08
CA ARG A 123 31.50 5.65 6.03
C ARG A 123 30.31 4.72 5.82
N TYR A 124 29.33 4.73 6.73
CA TYR A 124 28.17 3.85 6.64
C TYR A 124 26.90 4.54 7.13
N LEU A 125 25.83 4.46 6.34
CA LEU A 125 24.50 4.89 6.71
C LEU A 125 23.48 3.83 6.38
N LYS A 126 22.57 3.55 7.31
CA LYS A 126 21.41 2.70 7.06
C LYS A 126 20.14 3.28 7.67
N ALA A 127 19.16 3.51 6.81
CA ALA A 127 17.81 3.93 7.18
C ALA A 127 16.82 2.78 7.01
N SER A 128 16.05 2.48 8.04
CA SER A 128 14.99 1.46 8.01
C SER A 128 13.71 2.02 8.64
N GLY A 129 12.68 2.25 7.83
CA GLY A 129 11.40 2.81 8.29
C GLY A 129 11.16 4.24 7.81
N ALA A 130 10.57 5.10 8.66
CA ALA A 130 10.29 6.50 8.36
C ALA A 130 11.39 7.40 8.95
N VAL A 131 12.63 7.16 8.51
CA VAL A 131 13.83 7.86 8.99
C VAL A 131 14.22 8.94 7.98
N THR A 132 14.54 10.13 8.49
CA THR A 132 15.13 11.22 7.71
C THR A 132 16.59 11.41 8.12
N PHE A 133 17.55 11.21 7.21
CA PHE A 133 18.95 11.58 7.41
C PHE A 133 19.26 12.89 6.70
N LYS A 134 19.94 13.81 7.39
CA LYS A 134 20.53 15.01 6.81
C LYS A 134 22.01 15.09 7.15
N VAL A 135 22.87 14.97 6.14
CA VAL A 135 24.33 14.95 6.32
C VAL A 135 24.94 16.18 5.65
N ASN A 136 25.57 17.05 6.45
CA ASN A 136 26.15 18.28 5.95
C ASN A 136 27.68 18.19 5.86
N GLY A 137 28.21 18.52 4.68
CA GLY A 137 29.63 18.83 4.49
C GLY A 137 30.57 17.66 4.79
N MET A 138 30.34 16.51 4.16
CA MET A 138 31.32 15.42 4.27
C MET A 138 32.64 15.78 3.58
N ASN A 139 33.74 15.60 4.31
CA ASN A 139 35.07 15.63 3.73
C ASN A 139 35.25 14.48 2.73
N ARG A 140 36.32 14.53 1.94
CA ARG A 140 36.66 13.45 1.01
C ARG A 140 36.86 12.13 1.76
N VAL A 141 35.99 11.15 1.50
CA VAL A 141 36.06 9.80 2.08
C VAL A 141 36.36 8.77 1.01
N LYS A 142 37.14 7.75 1.36
CA LYS A 142 37.53 6.71 0.40
C LYS A 142 36.37 5.82 -0.01
N GLU A 143 35.57 5.38 0.97
CA GLU A 143 34.47 4.46 0.78
C GLU A 143 33.29 4.89 1.64
N MET A 144 32.11 4.94 1.04
CA MET A 144 30.85 5.26 1.73
C MET A 144 29.77 4.29 1.26
N LYS A 145 29.06 3.67 2.21
CA LYS A 145 27.90 2.83 1.92
C LYS A 145 26.63 3.43 2.52
N LEU A 146 25.60 3.59 1.70
CA LEU A 146 24.28 4.06 2.09
C LEU A 146 23.23 3.00 1.75
N ILE A 147 22.46 2.58 2.75
CA ILE A 147 21.30 1.70 2.57
C ILE A 147 20.04 2.44 2.99
N ALA A 148 19.09 2.63 2.10
CA ALA A 148 17.80 3.25 2.40
C ALA A 148 16.66 2.26 2.11
N SER A 149 15.85 1.97 3.13
CA SER A 149 14.73 1.02 3.03
C SER A 149 13.48 1.53 3.74
N GLY A 150 12.30 1.22 3.18
CA GLY A 150 11.01 1.67 3.71
C GLY A 150 10.56 3.01 3.11
N ALA A 151 10.18 3.97 3.96
CA ALA A 151 9.76 5.33 3.58
C ALA A 151 10.82 6.35 4.06
N ALA A 152 12.09 6.02 3.84
CA ALA A 152 13.23 6.80 4.32
C ALA A 152 13.54 7.97 3.38
N ASN A 153 13.96 9.10 3.96
CA ASN A 153 14.45 10.27 3.24
C ASN A 153 15.93 10.51 3.59
N VAL A 154 16.80 10.66 2.61
CA VAL A 154 18.22 10.95 2.84
C VAL A 154 18.64 12.15 2.03
N ASP A 155 19.24 13.15 2.66
CA ASP A 155 19.84 14.32 2.01
C ASP A 155 21.28 14.45 2.47
N MET A 156 22.24 14.30 1.55
CA MET A 156 23.67 14.30 1.88
C MET A 156 24.51 15.04 0.85
N ASN A 157 25.60 15.67 1.32
CA ASN A 157 26.59 16.34 0.49
C ASN A 157 28.01 15.87 0.86
N GLY A 158 28.81 15.46 -0.13
CA GLY A 158 30.20 15.05 0.11
C GLY A 158 31.05 14.75 -1.13
N GLU A 159 32.35 14.57 -0.90
CA GLU A 159 33.29 14.01 -1.87
C GLU A 159 33.61 12.56 -1.50
N ILE A 160 33.43 11.61 -2.43
CA ILE A 160 33.52 10.17 -2.15
C ILE A 160 34.31 9.47 -3.25
N ASP A 161 35.33 8.67 -2.93
CA ASP A 161 36.02 7.93 -4.00
C ASP A 161 35.17 6.73 -4.46
N HIS A 162 34.67 5.88 -3.55
CA HIS A 162 33.81 4.74 -3.86
C HIS A 162 32.49 4.82 -3.10
N PHE A 163 31.40 5.06 -3.83
CA PHE A 163 30.08 5.21 -3.27
C PHE A 163 29.21 4.00 -3.59
N LEU A 164 28.64 3.38 -2.57
CA LEU A 164 27.70 2.26 -2.70
C LEU A 164 26.33 2.70 -2.18
N THR A 165 25.30 2.65 -3.02
CA THR A 165 23.93 2.95 -2.61
C THR A 165 22.98 1.80 -2.90
N ASP A 166 22.32 1.30 -1.84
CA ASP A 166 21.27 0.28 -1.94
C ASP A 166 19.94 0.93 -1.52
N ILE A 167 19.02 1.12 -2.45
CA ILE A 167 17.75 1.82 -2.21
C ILE A 167 16.58 0.86 -2.52
N SER A 168 15.70 0.68 -1.55
CA SER A 168 14.56 -0.24 -1.65
C SER A 168 13.29 0.34 -1.01
N GLY A 169 12.12 -0.09 -1.49
CA GLY A 169 10.83 0.39 -0.99
C GLY A 169 10.41 1.70 -1.65
N ALA A 170 9.95 2.68 -0.86
CA ALA A 170 9.52 4.01 -1.29
C ALA A 170 10.44 5.10 -0.70
N ALA A 171 11.75 4.83 -0.72
CA ALA A 171 12.76 5.73 -0.17
C ALA A 171 13.20 6.79 -1.19
N ASP A 172 13.45 8.00 -0.71
CA ASP A 172 13.92 9.16 -1.48
C ASP A 172 15.34 9.53 -1.02
N VAL A 173 16.31 9.44 -1.92
CA VAL A 173 17.72 9.72 -1.62
C VAL A 173 18.22 10.86 -2.51
N LYS A 174 18.63 11.97 -1.91
CA LYS A 174 19.28 13.10 -2.56
C LYS A 174 20.75 13.16 -2.18
N VAL A 175 21.62 13.20 -3.19
CA VAL A 175 23.08 13.26 -2.99
C VAL A 175 23.68 14.35 -3.86
N ASN A 176 24.52 15.18 -3.26
CA ASN A 176 25.23 16.28 -3.91
C ASN A 176 26.75 16.12 -3.69
N GLY A 177 27.58 16.66 -4.59
CA GLY A 177 29.04 16.72 -4.43
C GLY A 177 29.80 16.00 -5.55
N LYS A 178 30.78 15.16 -5.21
CA LYS A 178 31.61 14.42 -6.19
C LYS A 178 31.78 12.95 -5.83
N ALA A 179 31.76 12.08 -6.84
CA ALA A 179 32.07 10.66 -6.71
C ALA A 179 33.05 10.21 -7.81
N VAL A 180 34.08 9.41 -7.47
CA VAL A 180 34.93 8.80 -8.52
C VAL A 180 34.23 7.56 -9.10
N TRP A 181 33.79 6.67 -8.24
CA TRP A 181 33.08 5.45 -8.62
C TRP A 181 31.80 5.30 -7.80
N HIS A 182 30.66 5.21 -8.46
CA HIS A 182 29.36 5.04 -7.82
C HIS A 182 28.71 3.76 -8.32
N LYS A 183 28.46 2.80 -7.43
CA LYS A 183 27.55 1.69 -7.69
C LYS A 183 26.25 1.88 -6.95
N SER A 184 25.16 1.72 -7.69
CA SER A 184 23.81 1.95 -7.18
C SER A 184 22.86 0.82 -7.54
N GLU A 185 22.13 0.31 -6.56
CA GLU A 185 21.09 -0.71 -6.74
C GLU A 185 19.75 -0.13 -6.25
N LEU A 186 18.81 0.09 -7.17
CA LEU A 186 17.47 0.60 -6.87
C LEU A 186 16.42 -0.46 -7.19
N SER A 187 15.53 -0.70 -6.23
CA SER A 187 14.39 -1.60 -6.38
C SER A 187 13.12 -1.04 -5.76
N GLY A 188 11.96 -1.46 -6.26
CA GLY A 188 10.65 -0.98 -5.80
C GLY A 188 10.28 0.37 -6.43
N ALA A 189 9.87 1.33 -5.62
CA ALA A 189 9.49 2.70 -6.02
C ALA A 189 10.46 3.75 -5.45
N GLY A 190 11.73 3.37 -5.26
CA GLY A 190 12.76 4.26 -4.73
C GLY A 190 13.21 5.31 -5.73
N SER A 191 13.64 6.48 -5.23
CA SER A 191 14.15 7.59 -6.04
C SER A 191 15.57 7.96 -5.64
N LEU A 192 16.48 8.05 -6.62
CA LEU A 192 17.82 8.60 -6.46
C LEU A 192 17.93 9.94 -7.21
N LYS A 193 18.09 11.02 -6.46
CA LYS A 193 18.26 12.39 -6.94
C LYS A 193 19.72 12.81 -6.76
N ALA A 194 20.56 12.41 -7.71
CA ALA A 194 21.99 12.67 -7.76
C ALA A 194 22.35 13.62 -8.91
N SER A 195 21.47 14.58 -9.23
CA SER A 195 21.67 15.54 -10.33
C SER A 195 22.83 16.49 -10.10
N GLU A 196 23.19 16.73 -8.83
CA GLU A 196 24.28 17.61 -8.38
C GLU A 196 25.47 16.80 -7.82
N LEU A 197 25.50 15.48 -8.05
CA LEU A 197 26.64 14.62 -7.72
C LEU A 197 27.43 14.32 -9.00
N GLU A 198 28.54 15.01 -9.22
CA GLU A 198 29.41 14.74 -10.37
C GLU A 198 30.13 13.40 -10.17
N THR A 199 29.80 12.41 -11.01
CA THR A 199 30.34 11.05 -10.91
C THR A 199 31.24 10.73 -12.11
N ASP A 200 32.48 10.29 -11.91
CA ASP A 200 33.35 9.89 -13.02
C ASP A 200 32.82 8.59 -13.67
N THR A 201 32.67 7.51 -12.88
CA THR A 201 32.13 6.21 -13.32
C THR A 201 30.89 5.79 -12.52
N LEU A 202 29.78 5.51 -13.21
CA LEU A 202 28.53 5.01 -12.62
C LEU A 202 28.23 3.58 -13.06
N ILE A 203 27.91 2.70 -12.12
CA ILE A 203 27.27 1.41 -12.37
C ILE A 203 25.92 1.41 -11.66
N ILE A 204 24.82 1.31 -12.39
CA ILE A 204 23.49 1.41 -11.81
C ILE A 204 22.56 0.30 -12.27
N PHE A 205 21.89 -0.33 -11.31
CA PHE A 205 20.91 -1.39 -11.50
C PHE A 205 19.55 -0.86 -11.05
N LEU A 206 18.59 -0.84 -11.97
CA LEU A 206 17.25 -0.30 -11.75
C LEU A 206 16.21 -1.39 -12.00
N SER A 207 15.30 -1.57 -11.05
CA SER A 207 14.19 -2.53 -11.16
C SER A 207 12.89 -1.98 -10.56
N GLY A 208 11.75 -2.53 -11.00
CA GLY A 208 10.43 -2.10 -10.53
C GLY A 208 9.98 -0.80 -11.18
N ALA A 209 9.61 0.20 -10.35
CA ALA A 209 9.18 1.54 -10.74
C ALA A 209 10.16 2.62 -10.22
N ALA A 210 11.44 2.26 -10.10
CA ALA A 210 12.48 3.14 -9.56
C ALA A 210 12.83 4.30 -10.52
N GLU A 211 13.20 5.45 -9.96
CA GLU A 211 13.65 6.63 -10.73
C GLU A 211 15.05 7.07 -10.29
N ALA A 212 15.94 7.31 -11.24
CA ALA A 212 17.27 7.86 -10.98
C ALA A 212 17.53 9.11 -11.84
N ILE A 213 18.02 10.19 -11.22
CA ILE A 213 18.51 11.38 -11.91
C ILE A 213 19.98 11.53 -11.53
N VAL A 214 20.89 11.40 -12.50
CA VAL A 214 22.34 11.30 -12.25
C VAL A 214 23.16 12.28 -13.10
N ASN A 215 24.35 12.63 -12.65
CA ASN A 215 25.32 13.43 -13.40
C ASN A 215 26.61 12.62 -13.57
N VAL A 216 26.92 12.18 -14.80
CA VAL A 216 28.04 11.28 -15.08
C VAL A 216 28.97 11.89 -16.13
N LYS A 217 30.26 11.88 -15.81
CA LYS A 217 31.29 12.56 -16.59
C LYS A 217 31.98 11.66 -17.60
N ASP A 218 32.44 10.46 -17.21
CA ASP A 218 33.27 9.62 -18.08
C ASP A 218 32.52 8.38 -18.58
N MET A 219 31.99 7.55 -17.68
CA MET A 219 31.41 6.25 -18.04
C MET A 219 30.18 5.90 -17.22
N ALA A 220 29.13 5.40 -17.88
CA ALA A 220 28.00 4.77 -17.20
C ALA A 220 27.73 3.35 -17.74
N VAL A 221 27.53 2.41 -16.82
CA VAL A 221 27.01 1.06 -17.07
C VAL A 221 25.64 0.96 -16.41
N VAL A 222 24.60 0.73 -17.21
CA VAL A 222 23.22 0.78 -16.74
C VAL A 222 22.50 -0.52 -17.06
N GLU A 223 21.95 -1.15 -16.04
CA GLU A 223 21.02 -2.26 -16.18
C GLU A 223 19.63 -1.81 -15.71
N GLN A 224 18.65 -1.87 -16.59
CA GLN A 224 17.29 -1.39 -16.31
C GLN A 224 16.27 -2.49 -16.61
N SER A 225 15.35 -2.72 -15.68
CA SER A 225 14.23 -3.65 -15.81
C SER A 225 12.92 -3.06 -15.29
N GLY A 226 11.79 -3.56 -15.77
CA GLY A 226 10.45 -3.07 -15.37
C GLY A 226 10.12 -1.68 -15.92
N ALA A 227 9.40 -0.89 -15.12
CA ALA A 227 8.98 0.49 -15.42
C ALA A 227 9.97 1.55 -14.89
N ALA A 228 11.20 1.15 -14.57
CA ALA A 228 12.20 2.07 -14.03
C ALA A 228 12.65 3.12 -15.06
N HIS A 229 13.12 4.27 -14.60
CA HIS A 229 13.57 5.37 -15.44
C HIS A 229 14.88 5.99 -14.94
N ILE A 230 15.78 6.32 -15.88
CA ILE A 230 17.01 7.05 -15.59
C ILE A 230 17.12 8.30 -16.46
N LYS A 231 17.49 9.42 -15.83
CA LYS A 231 17.74 10.70 -16.48
C LYS A 231 19.14 11.19 -16.17
N TYR A 232 19.80 11.76 -17.18
CA TYR A 232 21.14 12.32 -17.05
C TYR A 232 21.09 13.85 -17.10
N THR A 233 21.69 14.52 -16.11
CA THR A 233 21.95 15.97 -16.18
C THR A 233 23.08 16.25 -17.17
N GLN A 234 24.17 15.48 -17.07
CA GLN A 234 25.24 15.39 -18.06
C GLN A 234 25.34 13.93 -18.49
N LYS A 235 25.35 13.71 -19.80
CA LYS A 235 25.45 12.37 -20.39
C LYS A 235 26.94 12.04 -20.64
N PRO A 236 27.43 10.88 -20.18
CA PRO A 236 28.84 10.51 -20.37
C PRO A 236 29.14 10.16 -21.83
N PRO A 237 30.39 10.31 -22.29
CA PRO A 237 30.83 9.90 -23.62
C PRO A 237 30.78 8.38 -23.82
N VAL A 238 30.97 7.58 -22.76
CA VAL A 238 30.84 6.12 -22.79
C VAL A 238 29.60 5.71 -21.99
N LEU A 239 28.62 5.14 -22.68
CA LEU A 239 27.38 4.65 -22.08
C LEU A 239 27.10 3.22 -22.55
N THR A 240 27.17 2.27 -21.64
CA THR A 240 26.86 0.86 -21.88
C THR A 240 25.56 0.51 -21.19
N ASN A 241 24.52 0.23 -21.97
CA ASN A 241 23.28 -0.32 -21.43
C ASN A 241 23.40 -1.84 -21.44
N VAL A 242 23.57 -2.43 -20.25
CA VAL A 242 23.52 -3.88 -20.06
C VAL A 242 22.06 -4.26 -20.07
N VAL A 243 21.66 -4.83 -21.20
CA VAL A 243 20.35 -5.44 -21.36
C VAL A 243 20.43 -6.84 -20.75
N PRO A 244 19.69 -7.14 -19.66
CA PRO A 244 19.47 -8.53 -19.29
C PRO A 244 18.88 -9.25 -20.51
N PRO A 245 19.13 -10.56 -20.72
CA PRO A 245 18.68 -11.30 -21.92
C PRO A 245 17.18 -11.14 -22.28
N SER A 246 16.37 -10.60 -21.36
CA SER A 246 14.95 -10.30 -21.49
C SER A 246 14.56 -8.86 -21.91
N ALA A 247 15.45 -7.88 -22.13
CA ALA A 247 15.04 -6.46 -22.30
C ALA A 247 15.68 -5.72 -23.50
N GLN A 248 15.22 -6.00 -24.73
CA GLN A 248 15.67 -5.30 -25.95
C GLN A 248 15.68 -3.75 -25.83
N THR A 249 16.79 -3.18 -26.28
CA THR A 249 17.12 -1.75 -26.40
C THR A 249 16.28 -1.02 -27.44
N LYS A 250 15.96 0.25 -27.15
CA LYS A 250 15.74 1.32 -28.14
C LYS A 250 16.84 2.37 -27.98
N ILE A 251 17.43 2.83 -29.08
CA ILE A 251 18.10 4.14 -29.19
C ILE A 251 17.33 4.95 -30.22
N ASP A 252 17.10 6.23 -29.89
CA ASP A 252 16.47 7.21 -30.78
C ASP A 252 17.53 8.09 -31.45
N SER A 253 17.39 8.18 -32.77
CA SER A 253 17.72 9.24 -33.72
C SER A 253 18.61 10.40 -33.26
N ASN A 254 19.92 10.27 -33.48
CA ASN A 254 20.67 11.25 -34.29
C ASN A 254 22.03 10.64 -34.66
N ASN A 255 22.18 10.34 -35.95
CA ASN A 255 23.27 9.67 -36.64
C ASN A 255 23.39 8.13 -36.51
N ASN A 256 22.90 7.48 -37.57
CA ASN A 256 23.36 6.26 -38.26
C ASN A 256 23.70 5.01 -37.45
N GLY A 257 22.75 4.05 -37.48
CA GLY A 257 22.98 2.61 -37.48
C GLY A 257 23.52 2.04 -36.17
N ILE A 258 22.69 1.27 -35.45
CA ILE A 258 23.21 0.44 -34.36
C ILE A 258 23.94 -0.73 -35.01
N VAL A 259 25.27 -0.74 -34.90
CA VAL A 259 26.14 -1.84 -35.34
C VAL A 259 26.49 -2.65 -34.10
N ASN A 260 26.04 -3.90 -34.06
CA ASN A 260 26.42 -4.85 -33.03
C ASN A 260 27.56 -5.72 -33.57
N LEU A 261 28.73 -5.66 -32.93
CA LEU A 261 29.90 -6.49 -33.22
C LEU A 261 30.09 -7.45 -32.06
N GLY A 262 29.69 -8.70 -32.25
CA GLY A 262 29.87 -9.76 -31.27
C GLY A 262 29.95 -11.11 -31.98
N GLY A 263 31.18 -11.64 -32.11
CA GLY A 263 31.49 -12.83 -32.93
C GLY A 263 31.55 -12.53 -34.43
N ASP A 264 31.68 -13.59 -35.24
CA ASP A 264 31.76 -13.59 -36.72
C ASP A 264 30.45 -13.16 -37.42
N SER A 265 29.58 -12.40 -36.76
CA SER A 265 28.35 -11.88 -37.34
C SER A 265 28.22 -10.36 -37.17
N VAL A 266 27.76 -9.69 -38.22
CA VAL A 266 27.45 -8.25 -38.24
C VAL A 266 25.94 -8.05 -38.17
N VAL A 267 25.46 -7.34 -37.15
CA VAL A 267 24.04 -6.96 -37.05
C VAL A 267 23.88 -5.45 -37.20
N VAL A 268 23.09 -5.03 -38.19
CA VAL A 268 22.71 -3.64 -38.44
C VAL A 268 21.21 -3.48 -38.16
N ASP A 269 20.88 -2.70 -37.14
CA ASP A 269 19.48 -2.38 -36.79
C ASP A 269 19.12 -0.96 -37.26
N LEU A 270 18.24 -0.88 -38.27
CA LEU A 270 17.68 0.36 -38.83
C LEU A 270 16.21 0.54 -38.40
N GLY A 271 15.80 -0.08 -37.29
CA GLY A 271 14.45 -0.01 -36.74
C GLY A 271 13.47 -0.97 -37.42
N LYS A 272 12.94 -0.60 -38.59
CA LYS A 272 11.98 -1.45 -39.34
C LYS A 272 12.64 -2.58 -40.11
N VAL A 273 13.93 -2.41 -40.41
CA VAL A 273 14.75 -3.36 -41.14
C VAL A 273 15.91 -3.74 -40.23
N LYS A 274 16.04 -5.02 -39.92
CA LYS A 274 17.20 -5.57 -39.22
C LYS A 274 17.96 -6.45 -40.19
N ILE A 275 19.25 -6.24 -40.33
CA ILE A 275 20.12 -7.04 -41.20
C ILE A 275 21.10 -7.75 -40.29
N LYS A 276 21.17 -9.08 -40.37
CA LYS A 276 22.19 -9.91 -39.73
C LYS A 276 22.96 -10.63 -40.83
N VAL A 277 24.27 -10.47 -40.85
CA VAL A 277 25.19 -11.23 -41.72
C VAL A 277 25.99 -12.13 -40.81
N ASP A 278 25.94 -13.45 -41.04
CA ASP A 278 26.71 -14.44 -40.29
C ASP A 278 27.83 -14.97 -41.20
N GLU A 279 29.09 -14.67 -40.88
CA GLU A 279 30.25 -15.05 -41.72
C GLU A 279 30.61 -16.54 -41.60
N ASP A 280 30.23 -17.20 -40.49
CA ASP A 280 30.51 -18.63 -40.24
C ASP A 280 29.54 -19.59 -40.95
N GLU A 281 28.32 -19.15 -41.21
CA GLU A 281 27.28 -19.96 -41.88
C GLU A 281 26.98 -19.45 -43.31
N GLY A 282 27.57 -18.32 -43.70
CA GLY A 282 27.35 -17.65 -44.99
C GLY A 282 25.89 -17.27 -45.29
N VAL A 283 25.08 -17.16 -44.23
CA VAL A 283 23.66 -16.79 -44.32
C VAL A 283 23.47 -15.31 -43.97
N SER A 284 22.76 -14.60 -44.84
CA SER A 284 22.34 -13.22 -44.61
C SER A 284 20.84 -13.14 -44.32
N THR A 285 20.47 -12.69 -43.12
CA THR A 285 19.06 -12.55 -42.71
C THR A 285 18.63 -11.09 -42.68
N ILE A 286 17.59 -10.74 -43.42
CA ILE A 286 16.95 -9.42 -43.45
C ILE A 286 15.54 -9.54 -42.87
N LYS A 287 15.30 -8.91 -41.72
CA LYS A 287 14.00 -8.88 -41.06
C LYS A 287 13.30 -7.55 -41.27
N ILE A 288 12.08 -7.60 -41.79
CA ILE A 288 11.20 -6.44 -41.98
C ILE A 288 9.89 -6.68 -41.23
N GLY A 289 9.76 -6.11 -40.03
CA GLY A 289 8.58 -6.29 -39.18
C GLY A 289 8.34 -7.77 -38.78
N LYS A 290 7.21 -8.34 -39.22
CA LYS A 290 6.82 -9.75 -38.95
C LYS A 290 7.40 -10.73 -39.98
N GLN A 291 8.05 -10.24 -41.02
CA GLN A 291 8.63 -11.03 -42.10
C GLN A 291 10.14 -11.12 -41.95
N GLU A 292 10.69 -12.31 -42.12
CA GLU A 292 12.10 -12.63 -42.04
C GLU A 292 12.52 -13.22 -43.38
N LEU A 293 13.51 -12.63 -44.01
CA LEU A 293 14.02 -12.99 -45.33
C LEU A 293 15.43 -13.54 -45.13
N ILE A 294 15.63 -14.82 -45.45
CA ILE A 294 16.88 -15.54 -45.22
C ILE A 294 17.49 -15.79 -46.60
N VAL A 295 18.72 -15.31 -46.81
CA VAL A 295 19.50 -15.53 -48.03
C VAL A 295 20.61 -16.53 -47.70
N ASP A 296 20.62 -17.67 -48.38
CA ASP A 296 21.65 -18.69 -48.21
C ASP A 296 22.94 -18.38 -49.00
N GLU A 297 23.99 -19.18 -48.80
CA GLU A 297 25.29 -19.04 -49.47
C GLU A 297 25.20 -19.13 -51.01
N ASP A 298 24.18 -19.82 -51.53
CA ASP A 298 23.93 -20.01 -52.95
C ASP A 298 23.09 -18.86 -53.58
N GLY A 299 22.66 -17.89 -52.76
CA GLY A 299 21.89 -16.72 -53.17
C GLY A 299 20.37 -16.95 -53.29
N ASN A 300 19.85 -18.06 -52.78
CA ASN A 300 18.41 -18.32 -52.73
C ASN A 300 17.76 -17.56 -51.56
N VAL A 301 16.50 -17.17 -51.73
CA VAL A 301 15.77 -16.33 -50.78
C VAL A 301 14.58 -17.09 -50.18
N HIS A 302 14.54 -17.20 -48.85
CA HIS A 302 13.45 -17.81 -48.09
C HIS A 302 12.71 -16.78 -47.22
N LEU A 303 11.37 -16.83 -47.19
CA LEU A 303 10.54 -15.92 -46.39
C LEU A 303 9.86 -16.67 -45.23
N LYS A 304 10.06 -16.22 -43.99
CA LYS A 304 9.50 -16.79 -42.75
C LYS A 304 8.74 -15.73 -41.94
N LYS A 305 7.70 -16.13 -41.19
CA LYS A 305 6.92 -15.26 -40.29
C LYS A 305 7.04 -15.76 -38.85
N GLU A 306 7.55 -14.93 -37.95
CA GLU A 306 7.82 -15.31 -36.55
C GLU A 306 6.54 -15.21 -35.69
N LYS A 307 6.32 -16.18 -34.78
CA LYS A 307 5.19 -16.19 -33.81
C LYS A 307 5.74 -16.16 -32.38
N LYS A 308 5.33 -15.19 -31.55
CA LYS A 308 5.68 -15.16 -30.11
C LYS A 308 4.80 -16.12 -29.30
N PRO A 309 5.31 -16.75 -28.23
CA PRO A 309 4.48 -17.50 -27.29
C PRO A 309 3.63 -16.53 -26.46
N HIS A 310 2.31 -16.58 -26.62
CA HIS A 310 1.37 -15.77 -25.84
C HIS A 310 1.25 -16.29 -24.40
N ARG A 311 1.50 -15.40 -23.43
CA ARG A 311 1.17 -15.60 -22.02
C ARG A 311 -0.23 -15.00 -21.79
N PHE A 312 -1.05 -15.68 -21.00
CA PHE A 312 -2.38 -15.19 -20.59
C PHE A 312 -2.19 -14.29 -19.37
N GLU A 313 -2.71 -13.08 -19.42
CA GLU A 313 -2.60 -12.05 -18.39
C GLU A 313 -4.01 -11.50 -18.13
N GLY A 314 -4.54 -11.81 -16.95
CA GLY A 314 -5.89 -11.42 -16.54
C GLY A 314 -6.00 -9.94 -16.22
N HIS A 315 -7.23 -9.44 -16.21
CA HIS A 315 -7.52 -8.02 -15.99
C HIS A 315 -8.46 -7.78 -14.79
N TRP A 316 -8.49 -8.68 -13.81
CA TRP A 316 -9.26 -8.54 -12.58
C TRP A 316 -8.46 -7.85 -11.47
N GLY A 317 -7.15 -8.14 -11.36
CA GLY A 317 -6.23 -7.50 -10.42
C GLY A 317 -6.22 -5.99 -10.56
N GLY A 318 -6.45 -5.27 -9.47
CA GLY A 318 -6.64 -3.82 -9.56
C GLY A 318 -7.36 -3.13 -8.39
N PHE A 319 -7.52 -1.83 -8.57
CA PHE A 319 -8.37 -0.95 -7.77
C PHE A 319 -9.58 -0.52 -8.59
N ASP A 320 -10.77 -0.92 -8.13
CA ASP A 320 -12.04 -0.59 -8.78
C ASP A 320 -12.89 0.38 -7.96
N LEU A 321 -13.62 1.24 -8.66
CA LEU A 321 -14.61 2.15 -8.09
C LEU A 321 -15.97 1.88 -8.73
N SER A 322 -17.02 1.77 -7.92
CA SER A 322 -18.37 1.44 -8.38
C SER A 322 -19.46 2.30 -7.75
N LEU A 323 -20.60 2.34 -8.42
CA LEU A 323 -21.89 2.70 -7.82
C LEU A 323 -22.58 1.41 -7.40
N ASN A 324 -23.05 1.38 -6.15
CA ASN A 324 -23.75 0.24 -5.56
C ASN A 324 -25.24 0.52 -5.45
N GLY A 325 -26.04 -0.48 -5.76
CA GLY A 325 -27.46 -0.50 -5.47
C GLY A 325 -27.92 -1.90 -5.09
N TYR A 326 -29.23 -2.05 -4.95
CA TYR A 326 -29.88 -3.34 -4.86
C TYR A 326 -31.26 -3.25 -5.50
N LEU A 327 -31.74 -4.37 -6.03
CA LEU A 327 -33.09 -4.51 -6.57
C LEU A 327 -33.96 -5.29 -5.60
N ASN A 328 -35.25 -4.95 -5.54
CA ASN A 328 -36.26 -5.80 -4.91
C ASN A 328 -36.62 -7.02 -5.79
N SER A 329 -37.51 -7.87 -5.28
CA SER A 329 -38.07 -9.02 -6.01
C SER A 329 -38.74 -8.66 -7.35
N ASP A 330 -39.20 -7.42 -7.48
CA ASP A 330 -39.85 -6.87 -8.67
C ASP A 330 -38.85 -6.19 -9.64
N TRP A 331 -37.55 -6.44 -9.45
CA TRP A 331 -36.47 -5.97 -10.32
C TRP A 331 -36.38 -4.45 -10.47
N ASN A 332 -36.80 -3.71 -9.45
CA ASN A 332 -36.71 -2.26 -9.43
C ASN A 332 -36.09 -1.76 -8.10
N MET A 333 -35.86 -0.46 -8.02
CA MET A 333 -35.24 0.23 -6.88
C MET A 333 -36.25 1.10 -6.12
N ASP A 334 -37.55 0.90 -6.33
CA ASP A 334 -38.60 1.66 -5.66
C ASP A 334 -39.03 0.91 -4.40
N PHE A 335 -38.74 1.50 -3.23
CA PHE A 335 -39.10 0.91 -1.95
C PHE A 335 -40.26 1.70 -1.33
N GLY A 336 -41.48 1.34 -1.72
CA GLY A 336 -42.70 1.91 -1.15
C GLY A 336 -43.05 1.38 0.25
N GLY A 337 -43.92 2.11 0.96
CA GLY A 337 -44.56 1.67 2.21
C GLY A 337 -43.57 1.25 3.30
N ALA A 338 -43.73 0.02 3.80
CA ALA A 338 -42.93 -0.54 4.88
C ALA A 338 -41.41 -0.61 4.59
N ASN A 339 -41.01 -0.65 3.31
CA ASN A 339 -39.60 -0.78 2.93
C ASN A 339 -38.93 0.55 2.58
N ARG A 340 -39.61 1.68 2.71
CA ARG A 340 -39.11 3.02 2.33
C ARG A 340 -37.83 3.45 3.03
N TYR A 341 -37.48 2.80 4.14
CA TYR A 341 -36.19 2.97 4.81
C TYR A 341 -34.99 2.41 4.01
N LEU A 342 -35.23 1.68 2.92
CA LEU A 342 -34.21 1.12 2.02
C LEU A 342 -33.96 1.98 0.78
N ASP A 343 -34.68 3.08 0.60
CA ASP A 343 -34.39 3.98 -0.53
C ASP A 343 -32.97 4.51 -0.45
N LEU A 344 -32.26 4.42 -1.58
CA LEU A 344 -30.86 4.79 -1.69
C LEU A 344 -30.66 6.09 -2.45
N ASN A 345 -29.77 6.92 -1.93
CA ASN A 345 -29.15 8.00 -2.69
C ASN A 345 -28.06 7.43 -3.60
N MET A 346 -28.47 6.92 -4.76
CA MET A 346 -27.61 6.17 -5.70
C MET A 346 -26.27 6.86 -6.03
N PRO A 347 -26.20 8.18 -6.34
CA PRO A 347 -24.92 8.84 -6.66
C PRO A 347 -23.90 8.86 -5.51
N LYS A 348 -24.35 8.59 -4.27
CA LYS A 348 -23.51 8.59 -3.06
C LYS A 348 -23.33 7.18 -2.48
N SER A 349 -23.95 6.16 -3.07
CA SER A 349 -23.75 4.76 -2.74
C SER A 349 -22.56 4.21 -3.53
N VAL A 350 -21.36 4.39 -2.98
CA VAL A 350 -20.09 4.09 -3.69
C VAL A 350 -19.44 2.81 -3.15
N GLY A 351 -18.94 1.98 -4.05
CA GLY A 351 -18.14 0.80 -3.76
C GLY A 351 -16.67 1.01 -4.06
N VAL A 352 -15.81 0.46 -3.23
CA VAL A 352 -14.36 0.41 -3.43
C VAL A 352 -13.94 -1.05 -3.38
N HIS A 353 -13.18 -1.50 -4.37
CA HIS A 353 -12.74 -2.89 -4.47
C HIS A 353 -11.22 -2.90 -4.67
N LEU A 354 -10.52 -3.67 -3.84
CA LEU A 354 -9.09 -3.89 -3.94
C LEU A 354 -8.85 -5.36 -4.24
N ASN A 355 -8.55 -5.69 -5.50
CA ASN A 355 -8.31 -7.04 -5.99
C ASN A 355 -6.82 -7.35 -5.86
N ALA A 356 -6.37 -7.54 -4.61
CA ALA A 356 -4.97 -7.50 -4.19
C ALA A 356 -4.06 -8.55 -4.86
N TYR A 357 -4.59 -9.72 -5.20
CA TYR A 357 -3.82 -10.80 -5.79
C TYR A 357 -4.62 -11.52 -6.87
N GLU A 358 -4.01 -11.70 -8.03
CA GLU A 358 -4.57 -12.42 -9.16
C GLU A 358 -3.66 -13.60 -9.56
N GLN A 359 -4.28 -14.73 -9.85
CA GLN A 359 -3.65 -15.92 -10.39
C GLN A 359 -4.27 -16.24 -11.76
N ASN A 360 -3.42 -16.17 -12.77
CA ASN A 360 -3.79 -16.39 -14.17
C ASN A 360 -3.45 -17.81 -14.60
N ILE A 361 -4.45 -18.55 -15.06
CA ILE A 361 -4.31 -19.92 -15.56
C ILE A 361 -4.67 -19.93 -17.03
N LYS A 362 -3.65 -20.05 -17.88
CA LYS A 362 -3.84 -20.17 -19.33
C LYS A 362 -4.58 -21.48 -19.67
N ILE A 363 -5.66 -21.38 -20.44
CA ILE A 363 -6.40 -22.54 -20.94
C ILE A 363 -6.13 -22.77 -22.42
N SER A 364 -6.11 -21.72 -23.25
CA SER A 364 -5.88 -21.88 -24.69
C SER A 364 -4.39 -21.94 -25.06
N HIS A 365 -4.08 -22.72 -26.08
CA HIS A 365 -2.73 -22.78 -26.67
C HIS A 365 -2.28 -21.42 -27.22
N SER A 366 -3.24 -20.62 -27.70
CA SER A 366 -3.01 -19.27 -28.21
C SER A 366 -2.83 -18.22 -27.12
N GLY A 367 -3.08 -18.51 -25.85
CA GLY A 367 -2.96 -17.55 -24.75
C GLY A 367 -4.12 -16.56 -24.62
N ASN A 368 -5.04 -16.52 -25.58
CA ASN A 368 -6.17 -15.57 -25.63
C ASN A 368 -7.34 -15.95 -24.71
N PHE A 369 -7.25 -17.06 -24.00
CA PHE A 369 -8.33 -17.53 -23.12
C PHE A 369 -7.76 -18.21 -21.91
N GLY A 370 -8.28 -17.85 -20.75
CA GLY A 370 -7.83 -18.39 -19.48
C GLY A 370 -8.83 -18.21 -18.36
N PHE A 371 -8.44 -18.77 -17.23
CA PHE A 371 -9.17 -18.71 -15.98
C PHE A 371 -8.41 -17.80 -15.01
N ILE A 372 -9.18 -17.00 -14.30
CA ILE A 372 -8.69 -16.04 -13.33
C ILE A 372 -9.29 -16.39 -11.98
N THR A 373 -8.40 -16.52 -10.99
CA THR A 373 -8.77 -16.57 -9.58
C THR A 373 -7.88 -15.65 -8.76
N GLY A 374 -8.16 -15.47 -7.48
CA GLY A 374 -7.45 -14.46 -6.70
C GLY A 374 -8.04 -14.18 -5.32
N LEU A 375 -7.60 -13.07 -4.74
CA LEU A 375 -8.08 -12.56 -3.47
C LEU A 375 -8.32 -11.05 -3.57
N GLY A 376 -9.51 -10.64 -3.13
CA GLY A 376 -9.94 -9.25 -3.13
C GLY A 376 -10.61 -8.85 -1.83
N ILE A 377 -10.76 -7.55 -1.62
CA ILE A 377 -11.53 -6.98 -0.52
C ILE A 377 -12.41 -5.85 -1.04
N GLU A 378 -13.67 -5.87 -0.65
CA GLU A 378 -14.69 -4.93 -1.13
C GLU A 378 -15.31 -4.17 0.03
N TRP A 379 -15.52 -2.88 -0.18
CA TRP A 379 -16.28 -2.00 0.72
C TRP A 379 -17.48 -1.47 -0.02
N HIS A 380 -18.67 -1.98 0.29
CA HIS A 380 -19.92 -1.46 -0.24
C HIS A 380 -20.48 -0.42 0.72
N ASN A 381 -20.69 0.80 0.23
CA ASN A 381 -21.44 1.81 0.95
C ASN A 381 -22.82 1.97 0.31
N TYR A 382 -23.86 1.75 1.10
CA TYR A 382 -25.26 2.00 0.75
C TYR A 382 -25.71 3.25 1.48
N ARG A 383 -25.91 4.33 0.71
CA ARG A 383 -26.31 5.62 1.22
C ARG A 383 -27.82 5.69 1.26
N PHE A 384 -28.43 5.76 2.43
CA PHE A 384 -29.88 5.97 2.53
C PHE A 384 -30.23 7.39 2.08
N ASP A 385 -31.37 7.53 1.38
CA ASP A 385 -31.85 8.81 0.87
C ASP A 385 -32.40 9.71 2.00
N GLN A 386 -32.95 9.08 3.03
CA GLN A 386 -33.44 9.72 4.24
C GLN A 386 -32.71 9.23 5.50
N GLY A 387 -33.02 9.83 6.64
CA GLY A 387 -32.50 9.40 7.93
C GLY A 387 -33.13 8.08 8.35
N VAL A 388 -32.32 7.02 8.51
CA VAL A 388 -32.78 5.68 8.86
C VAL A 388 -32.03 5.14 10.07
N TYR A 389 -32.77 4.55 11.00
CA TYR A 389 -32.24 3.71 12.07
C TYR A 389 -32.57 2.25 11.73
N LEU A 390 -31.55 1.38 11.67
CA LEU A 390 -31.75 -0.05 11.50
C LEU A 390 -31.68 -0.70 12.88
N ASP A 391 -32.72 -1.45 13.26
CA ASP A 391 -32.74 -2.20 14.51
C ASP A 391 -31.85 -3.43 14.42
N GLU A 392 -30.70 -3.32 15.07
CA GLU A 392 -29.69 -4.36 15.10
C GLU A 392 -30.09 -5.57 15.97
N LYS A 393 -31.06 -5.41 16.88
CA LYS A 393 -31.47 -6.45 17.82
C LYS A 393 -32.70 -7.23 17.37
N ALA A 394 -33.38 -6.75 16.34
CA ALA A 394 -34.57 -7.39 15.84
C ALA A 394 -34.26 -8.75 15.19
N HIS A 395 -35.16 -9.71 15.40
CA HIS A 395 -35.06 -11.04 14.77
C HIS A 395 -35.15 -10.96 13.25
N GLU A 396 -35.84 -9.97 12.71
CA GLU A 396 -35.88 -9.63 11.30
C GLU A 396 -35.45 -8.17 11.15
N LEU A 397 -34.78 -7.81 10.06
CA LEU A 397 -34.36 -6.43 9.86
C LEU A 397 -35.58 -5.51 9.79
N ASN A 398 -35.67 -4.62 10.77
CA ASN A 398 -36.61 -3.51 10.80
C ASN A 398 -35.85 -2.19 10.71
N GLY A 399 -36.38 -1.27 9.92
CA GLY A 399 -35.83 0.08 9.77
C GLY A 399 -36.87 1.13 10.12
N TYR A 400 -36.45 2.15 10.86
CA TYR A 400 -37.29 3.26 11.28
C TYR A 400 -36.79 4.57 10.66
N LEU A 401 -37.73 5.42 10.27
CA LEU A 401 -37.44 6.74 9.73
C LEU A 401 -37.17 7.71 10.86
N VAL A 402 -36.12 8.51 10.72
CA VAL A 402 -35.73 9.51 11.72
C VAL A 402 -36.44 10.83 11.41
N ASP A 403 -37.23 11.32 12.37
CA ASP A 403 -37.90 12.62 12.30
C ASP A 403 -37.54 13.52 13.49
N GLY A 404 -37.47 14.83 13.26
CA GLY A 404 -37.14 15.84 14.29
C GLY A 404 -35.67 16.21 14.42
N VAL A 405 -34.74 15.49 13.79
CA VAL A 405 -33.31 15.85 13.72
C VAL A 405 -32.76 15.84 12.30
N LYS A 406 -31.98 16.86 11.94
CA LYS A 406 -31.34 16.92 10.64
C LYS A 406 -30.13 15.97 10.58
N ILE A 407 -30.15 15.02 9.66
CA ILE A 407 -29.04 14.10 9.41
C ILE A 407 -28.27 14.55 8.15
N LYS A 408 -26.96 14.75 8.28
CA LYS A 408 -26.07 15.02 7.13
C LYS A 408 -25.73 13.75 6.39
N LYS A 409 -25.54 12.64 7.12
CA LYS A 409 -25.13 11.38 6.53
C LYS A 409 -25.61 10.16 7.29
N ASN A 410 -26.43 9.34 6.65
CA ASN A 410 -26.77 7.99 7.08
C ASN A 410 -26.41 6.97 5.98
N LYS A 411 -25.78 5.85 6.36
CA LYS A 411 -25.37 4.80 5.43
C LYS A 411 -25.15 3.46 6.14
N LEU A 412 -25.33 2.37 5.40
CA LEU A 412 -24.86 1.03 5.75
C LEU A 412 -23.56 0.75 4.99
N MET A 413 -22.53 0.28 5.69
CA MET A 413 -21.26 -0.13 5.10
C MET A 413 -21.04 -1.62 5.35
N ILE A 414 -20.70 -2.36 4.30
CA ILE A 414 -20.44 -3.80 4.36
C ILE A 414 -19.07 -4.08 3.73
N ARG A 415 -18.29 -4.97 4.37
CA ARG A 415 -16.99 -5.43 3.88
C ARG A 415 -17.02 -6.90 3.55
N TYR A 416 -16.50 -7.26 2.39
CA TYR A 416 -16.32 -8.64 1.96
C TYR A 416 -14.88 -8.94 1.64
N LEU A 417 -14.40 -10.12 2.03
CA LEU A 417 -13.25 -10.78 1.40
C LEU A 417 -13.79 -11.57 0.21
N THR A 418 -13.19 -11.43 -0.97
CA THR A 418 -13.70 -12.02 -2.21
C THR A 418 -12.70 -12.94 -2.91
N VAL A 419 -13.25 -13.93 -3.61
CA VAL A 419 -12.52 -14.88 -4.46
C VAL A 419 -13.22 -14.93 -5.82
N PRO A 420 -12.55 -14.54 -6.91
CA PRO A 420 -13.09 -14.66 -8.26
C PRO A 420 -12.92 -16.08 -8.82
N VAL A 421 -13.91 -16.48 -9.60
CA VAL A 421 -13.94 -17.67 -10.46
C VAL A 421 -14.36 -17.18 -11.84
N LEU A 422 -13.40 -16.63 -12.57
CA LEU A 422 -13.65 -15.87 -13.80
C LEU A 422 -12.98 -16.53 -15.00
N PHE A 423 -13.61 -16.39 -16.16
CA PHE A 423 -13.01 -16.75 -17.44
C PHE A 423 -12.86 -15.48 -18.26
N GLU A 424 -11.71 -15.35 -18.92
CA GLU A 424 -11.41 -14.18 -19.73
C GLU A 424 -11.00 -14.58 -21.13
N PHE A 425 -11.56 -13.86 -22.10
CA PHE A 425 -11.10 -13.84 -23.46
C PHE A 425 -10.37 -12.51 -23.71
N GLN A 426 -9.14 -12.56 -24.18
CA GLN A 426 -8.31 -11.38 -24.49
C GLN A 426 -7.88 -11.40 -25.95
N HIS A 427 -7.80 -10.21 -26.55
CA HIS A 427 -7.21 -9.99 -27.86
C HIS A 427 -6.12 -8.93 -27.75
N ASP A 428 -4.88 -9.32 -28.08
CA ASP A 428 -3.72 -8.44 -28.10
C ASP A 428 -3.52 -7.89 -29.52
N GLY A 429 -3.87 -6.62 -29.72
CA GLY A 429 -3.58 -5.89 -30.96
C GLY A 429 -2.13 -5.42 -31.07
N ASP A 430 -1.75 -4.81 -32.20
CA ASP A 430 -0.39 -4.28 -32.38
C ASP A 430 -0.17 -2.99 -31.55
N SER A 431 -1.25 -2.37 -31.06
CA SER A 431 -1.23 -1.26 -30.10
C SER A 431 -2.25 -1.44 -28.97
N LYS A 432 -2.07 -0.71 -27.86
CA LYS A 432 -2.97 -0.77 -26.70
C LYS A 432 -4.39 -0.28 -27.02
N LEU A 433 -4.60 0.56 -28.04
CA LEU A 433 -5.95 0.97 -28.43
C LEU A 433 -6.74 -0.12 -29.18
N GLU A 434 -6.03 -1.12 -29.70
CA GLU A 434 -6.63 -2.25 -30.42
C GLU A 434 -6.86 -3.46 -29.51
N SER A 435 -6.32 -3.45 -28.29
CA SER A 435 -6.51 -4.54 -27.33
C SER A 435 -7.86 -4.44 -26.64
N TYR A 436 -8.55 -5.59 -26.53
CA TYR A 436 -9.78 -5.70 -25.79
C TYR A 436 -9.81 -7.02 -25.03
N HIS A 437 -10.58 -7.03 -23.94
CA HIS A 437 -10.86 -8.25 -23.20
C HIS A 437 -12.30 -8.28 -22.73
N PHE A 438 -12.78 -9.50 -22.51
CA PHE A 438 -14.08 -9.80 -21.97
C PHE A 438 -13.93 -10.86 -20.90
N THR A 439 -14.30 -10.51 -19.68
CA THR A 439 -14.28 -11.41 -18.52
C THR A 439 -15.70 -11.69 -18.08
N ALA A 440 -16.01 -12.93 -17.78
CA ALA A 440 -17.28 -13.31 -17.16
C ALA A 440 -17.10 -14.48 -16.19
N GLY A 441 -17.88 -14.48 -15.11
CA GLY A 441 -17.90 -15.60 -14.18
C GLY A 441 -18.55 -15.25 -12.85
N LEU A 442 -18.10 -15.92 -11.79
CA LEU A 442 -18.60 -15.74 -10.44
C LEU A 442 -17.61 -15.01 -9.54
N LEU A 443 -18.13 -14.20 -8.65
CA LEU A 443 -17.38 -13.57 -7.58
C LEU A 443 -17.99 -14.00 -6.24
N LEU A 444 -17.25 -14.81 -5.49
CA LEU A 444 -17.68 -15.32 -4.20
C LEU A 444 -17.17 -14.38 -3.10
N GLY A 445 -17.99 -14.10 -2.09
CA GLY A 445 -17.61 -13.19 -1.00
C GLY A 445 -18.01 -13.69 0.37
N ALA A 446 -17.13 -13.51 1.36
CA ALA A 446 -17.40 -13.74 2.77
C ALA A 446 -17.38 -12.40 3.52
N ARG A 447 -18.46 -12.10 4.25
CA ARG A 447 -18.60 -10.84 5.00
C ARG A 447 -17.65 -10.82 6.19
N ILE A 448 -16.76 -9.84 6.23
CA ILE A 448 -15.77 -9.65 7.31
C ILE A 448 -16.11 -8.46 8.23
N GLY A 449 -17.16 -7.72 7.92
CA GLY A 449 -17.74 -6.75 8.85
C GLY A 449 -18.80 -5.86 8.23
N SER A 450 -19.59 -5.24 9.09
CA SER A 450 -20.62 -4.29 8.72
C SER A 450 -20.80 -3.26 9.82
N HIS A 451 -21.19 -2.04 9.44
CA HIS A 451 -21.64 -1.03 10.38
C HIS A 451 -22.55 -0.01 9.71
N THR A 452 -23.49 0.54 10.47
CA THR A 452 -24.16 1.79 10.09
C THR A 452 -23.30 2.98 10.51
N LYS A 453 -23.37 4.06 9.74
CA LYS A 453 -22.75 5.35 10.09
C LYS A 453 -23.78 6.46 9.95
N THR A 454 -24.09 7.12 11.05
CA THR A 454 -24.96 8.29 11.11
C THR A 454 -24.15 9.53 11.49
N VAL A 455 -24.39 10.65 10.81
CA VAL A 455 -23.75 11.94 11.04
C VAL A 455 -24.86 12.96 11.20
N TYR A 456 -25.03 13.44 12.43
CA TYR A 456 -26.07 14.37 12.83
C TYR A 456 -25.61 15.80 12.57
N ALA A 457 -26.51 16.66 12.09
CA ALA A 457 -26.24 18.09 11.98
C ALA A 457 -26.46 18.84 13.31
N GLU A 458 -27.27 18.26 14.19
CA GLU A 458 -27.70 18.84 15.46
C GLU A 458 -27.42 17.83 16.56
N GLN A 459 -26.66 18.22 17.59
CA GLN A 459 -26.31 17.39 18.74
C GLN A 459 -27.30 17.59 19.89
N LEU A 460 -27.47 16.57 20.74
CA LEU A 460 -28.34 16.60 21.92
C LEU A 460 -29.79 17.01 21.62
N LYS A 461 -30.27 16.74 20.41
CA LYS A 461 -31.63 17.05 19.98
C LYS A 461 -32.49 15.80 20.06
N GLU A 462 -33.68 15.94 20.63
CA GLU A 462 -34.68 14.88 20.67
C GLU A 462 -35.25 14.63 19.26
N TYR A 463 -35.41 13.36 18.91
CA TYR A 463 -35.93 12.92 17.62
C TYR A 463 -36.72 11.62 17.79
N GLN A 464 -37.62 11.36 16.83
CA GLN A 464 -38.51 10.22 16.85
C GLN A 464 -38.13 9.23 15.75
N LEU A 465 -38.28 7.95 16.07
CA LEU A 465 -38.16 6.84 15.14
C LEU A 465 -39.58 6.41 14.76
N ILE A 466 -39.91 6.55 13.48
CA ILE A 466 -41.24 6.29 12.95
C ILE A 466 -41.19 5.00 12.14
N ASP A 467 -42.13 4.09 12.41
CA ASP A 467 -42.32 2.87 11.62
C ASP A 467 -42.89 3.26 10.24
N PRO A 468 -42.21 2.97 9.13
CA PRO A 468 -42.67 3.31 7.80
C PRO A 468 -43.92 2.53 7.35
N ALA A 469 -44.24 1.40 7.97
CA ALA A 469 -45.42 0.59 7.66
C ALA A 469 -46.69 1.15 8.32
N THR A 470 -46.61 1.55 9.58
CA THR A 470 -47.78 1.99 10.37
C THR A 470 -47.86 3.51 10.52
N GLY A 471 -46.73 4.22 10.38
CA GLY A 471 -46.60 5.63 10.71
C GLY A 471 -46.54 5.92 12.22
N GLU A 472 -46.50 4.89 13.06
CA GLU A 472 -46.45 5.06 14.52
C GLU A 472 -45.02 5.36 15.01
N ILE A 473 -44.93 6.08 16.12
CA ILE A 473 -43.66 6.35 16.79
C ILE A 473 -43.24 5.08 17.54
N TRP A 474 -42.16 4.46 17.08
CA TRP A 474 -41.56 3.31 17.75
C TRP A 474 -40.81 3.73 19.02
N LYS A 475 -39.99 4.79 18.91
CA LYS A 475 -39.16 5.25 20.03
C LYS A 475 -38.70 6.69 19.85
N THR A 476 -38.55 7.40 20.95
CA THR A 476 -37.89 8.71 21.01
C THR A 476 -36.45 8.55 21.48
N MET A 477 -35.51 9.21 20.81
CA MET A 477 -34.09 9.19 21.09
C MET A 477 -33.50 10.61 21.12
N ILE A 478 -32.29 10.75 21.65
CA ILE A 478 -31.56 12.03 21.67
C ILE A 478 -30.28 11.85 20.86
N SER A 479 -30.00 12.77 19.94
CA SER A 479 -28.78 12.70 19.13
C SER A 479 -27.53 12.81 20.01
N PRO A 480 -26.45 12.08 19.69
CA PRO A 480 -25.25 12.05 20.53
C PRO A 480 -24.55 13.41 20.57
N ARG A 481 -23.70 13.61 21.58
CA ARG A 481 -22.81 14.79 21.67
C ARG A 481 -21.79 14.84 20.52
N GLN A 482 -21.36 13.67 20.05
CA GLN A 482 -20.47 13.56 18.91
C GLN A 482 -21.28 13.67 17.62
N GLU A 483 -20.72 14.34 16.61
CA GLU A 483 -21.40 14.48 15.32
C GLU A 483 -21.64 13.14 14.63
N THR A 484 -20.76 12.16 14.84
CA THR A 484 -20.77 10.88 14.16
C THR A 484 -21.04 9.74 15.14
N GLU A 485 -21.96 8.86 14.76
CA GLU A 485 -22.25 7.60 15.43
C GLU A 485 -22.03 6.43 14.47
N LYS A 486 -21.46 5.34 14.98
CA LYS A 486 -21.28 4.10 14.24
C LYS A 486 -21.73 2.91 15.07
N VAL A 487 -22.68 2.14 14.56
CA VAL A 487 -23.15 0.91 15.19
C VAL A 487 -22.62 -0.26 14.38
N HIS A 488 -21.80 -1.11 15.01
CA HIS A 488 -21.24 -2.31 14.39
C HIS A 488 -22.09 -3.50 14.77
N ASP A 489 -22.74 -4.11 13.78
CA ASP A 489 -23.52 -5.32 13.94
C ASP A 489 -23.61 -6.05 12.59
N ASP A 490 -24.21 -7.24 12.57
CA ASP A 490 -24.49 -7.98 11.36
C ASP A 490 -25.72 -7.49 10.59
N PHE A 491 -26.66 -6.78 11.23
CA PHE A 491 -27.90 -6.28 10.63
C PHE A 491 -28.66 -7.36 9.84
N ASN A 492 -28.64 -8.61 10.32
CA ASN A 492 -29.23 -9.76 9.65
C ASN A 492 -28.70 -10.00 8.21
N LEU A 493 -27.53 -9.44 7.87
CA LEU A 493 -26.89 -9.59 6.57
C LEU A 493 -26.45 -11.03 6.33
N ASN A 494 -26.55 -11.45 5.07
CA ASN A 494 -26.02 -12.73 4.63
C ASN A 494 -24.50 -12.77 4.85
N PRO A 495 -23.95 -13.80 5.53
CA PRO A 495 -22.51 -13.93 5.71
C PRO A 495 -21.77 -14.22 4.40
N PHE A 496 -22.43 -14.75 3.39
CA PHE A 496 -21.83 -15.09 2.10
C PHE A 496 -22.62 -14.47 0.95
N LYS A 497 -21.89 -14.08 -0.11
CA LYS A 497 -22.48 -13.65 -1.37
C LYS A 497 -21.90 -14.41 -2.55
N ALA A 498 -22.70 -14.58 -3.58
CA ALA A 498 -22.27 -15.09 -4.87
C ALA A 498 -22.79 -14.17 -5.96
N ASP A 499 -21.89 -13.47 -6.65
CA ASP A 499 -22.25 -12.50 -7.66
C ASP A 499 -21.86 -13.01 -9.04
N VAL A 500 -22.74 -12.81 -10.02
CA VAL A 500 -22.33 -12.88 -11.43
C VAL A 500 -21.58 -11.61 -11.75
N MET A 501 -20.40 -11.75 -12.35
CA MET A 501 -19.54 -10.65 -12.75
C MET A 501 -19.30 -10.67 -14.25
N VAL A 502 -19.36 -9.48 -14.86
CA VAL A 502 -18.93 -9.23 -16.22
C VAL A 502 -17.97 -8.04 -16.21
N ARG A 503 -16.90 -8.13 -17.00
CA ARG A 503 -15.94 -7.05 -17.22
C ARG A 503 -15.63 -6.94 -18.71
N VAL A 504 -15.50 -5.71 -19.19
CA VAL A 504 -15.14 -5.41 -20.57
C VAL A 504 -14.03 -4.37 -20.54
N GLY A 505 -12.91 -4.70 -21.17
CA GLY A 505 -11.81 -3.77 -21.38
C GLY A 505 -11.68 -3.38 -22.83
N TRP A 506 -11.45 -2.10 -23.08
CA TRP A 506 -11.00 -1.59 -24.36
C TRP A 506 -9.91 -0.55 -24.16
N GLY A 507 -8.69 -0.93 -24.54
CA GLY A 507 -7.47 -0.18 -24.36
C GLY A 507 -7.16 0.25 -22.93
N TYR A 508 -7.51 1.48 -22.57
CA TYR A 508 -7.26 2.04 -21.23
C TYR A 508 -8.48 2.00 -20.33
N ILE A 509 -9.66 1.71 -20.89
CA ILE A 509 -10.93 1.73 -20.15
C ILE A 509 -11.31 0.30 -19.81
N ASN A 510 -11.57 0.07 -18.54
CA ASN A 510 -12.05 -1.20 -18.01
C ASN A 510 -13.33 -0.94 -17.23
N LEU A 511 -14.44 -1.48 -17.71
CA LEU A 511 -15.75 -1.39 -17.08
C LEU A 511 -16.14 -2.75 -16.52
N PHE A 512 -16.82 -2.75 -15.38
CA PHE A 512 -17.33 -3.98 -14.80
C PHE A 512 -18.72 -3.79 -14.21
N GLY A 513 -19.46 -4.90 -14.15
CA GLY A 513 -20.74 -5.00 -13.50
C GLY A 513 -20.80 -6.29 -12.68
N THR A 514 -21.44 -6.23 -11.53
CA THR A 514 -21.76 -7.40 -10.70
C THR A 514 -23.23 -7.38 -10.32
N TYR A 515 -23.83 -8.56 -10.22
CA TYR A 515 -25.19 -8.75 -9.75
C TYR A 515 -25.23 -9.98 -8.83
N SER A 516 -25.75 -9.81 -7.62
CA SER A 516 -25.78 -10.88 -6.63
C SER A 516 -26.90 -11.88 -6.92
N LEU A 517 -26.55 -13.16 -6.92
CA LEU A 517 -27.50 -14.27 -6.97
C LEU A 517 -28.06 -14.61 -5.58
N THR A 518 -27.48 -14.03 -4.53
CA THR A 518 -27.88 -14.21 -3.14
C THR A 518 -28.53 -12.94 -2.61
N THR A 519 -29.51 -13.10 -1.73
CA THR A 519 -30.14 -11.97 -1.04
C THR A 519 -29.18 -11.29 -0.07
N LEU A 520 -29.31 -9.97 0.07
CA LEU A 520 -28.51 -9.14 0.98
C LEU A 520 -28.69 -9.57 2.45
N PHE A 521 -29.92 -9.91 2.83
CA PHE A 521 -30.27 -10.41 4.16
C PHE A 521 -30.40 -11.92 4.15
N ARG A 522 -30.22 -12.53 5.33
CA ARG A 522 -30.45 -13.98 5.51
C ARG A 522 -31.92 -14.32 5.23
N ASN A 523 -32.17 -15.55 4.80
CA ASN A 523 -33.52 -16.04 4.52
C ASN A 523 -34.45 -15.79 5.73
N ASN A 524 -35.61 -15.18 5.47
CA ASN A 524 -36.60 -14.80 6.48
C ASN A 524 -36.05 -13.91 7.61
N ARG A 525 -35.05 -13.07 7.32
CA ARG A 525 -34.47 -12.13 8.29
C ARG A 525 -34.44 -10.69 7.78
N GLY A 526 -35.12 -10.41 6.68
CA GLY A 526 -35.21 -9.10 6.05
C GLY A 526 -35.84 -9.21 4.66
N PRO A 527 -36.07 -8.08 3.98
CA PRO A 527 -36.65 -8.07 2.64
C PRO A 527 -35.70 -8.68 1.61
N GLU A 528 -36.27 -9.27 0.55
CA GLU A 528 -35.49 -9.85 -0.54
C GLU A 528 -34.88 -8.74 -1.42
N LEU A 529 -33.60 -8.48 -1.21
CA LEU A 529 -32.83 -7.50 -1.97
C LEU A 529 -31.65 -8.18 -2.64
N TYR A 530 -31.42 -7.86 -3.91
CA TYR A 530 -30.33 -8.38 -4.73
C TYR A 530 -29.33 -7.26 -5.06
N PRO A 531 -28.18 -7.21 -4.37
CA PRO A 531 -27.15 -6.20 -4.61
C PRO A 531 -26.60 -6.20 -6.04
N PHE A 532 -26.25 -5.02 -6.54
CA PHE A 532 -25.48 -4.87 -7.77
C PHE A 532 -24.44 -3.77 -7.63
N SER A 533 -23.37 -3.86 -8.42
CA SER A 533 -22.36 -2.81 -8.55
C SER A 533 -22.00 -2.62 -10.01
N VAL A 534 -21.93 -1.36 -10.47
CA VAL A 534 -21.43 -1.01 -11.81
C VAL A 534 -20.33 0.03 -11.66
N GLY A 535 -19.20 -0.20 -12.31
CA GLY A 535 -18.01 0.61 -12.07
C GLY A 535 -16.95 0.52 -13.14
N LEU A 536 -15.82 1.13 -12.82
CA LEU A 536 -14.63 1.16 -13.64
C LEU A 536 -13.38 0.84 -12.82
N THR A 537 -12.39 0.23 -13.48
CA THR A 537 -11.07 -0.01 -12.91
C THR A 537 -10.23 1.24 -13.07
N LEU A 538 -9.70 1.76 -11.97
CA LEU A 538 -8.85 2.95 -11.96
C LEU A 538 -7.38 2.59 -12.23
N ILE A 539 -6.92 1.48 -11.65
CA ILE A 539 -5.56 0.98 -11.77
C ILE A 539 -5.64 -0.55 -11.85
N GLY A 540 -5.10 -1.16 -12.90
CA GLY A 540 -4.91 -2.61 -13.00
C GLY A 540 -3.42 -2.96 -12.93
N TRP A 541 -3.07 -4.17 -12.52
CA TRP A 541 -1.69 -4.65 -12.43
C TRP A 541 -1.53 -6.11 -12.84
#